data_AF-A0A2A5E1J2-F1
#
_entry.id   AF-A0A2A5E1J2-F1
#
_cell.length_a   1.000
_cell.length_b   1.000
_cell.length_c   1.000
_cell.angle_alpha   90.00
_cell.angle_beta   90.00
_cell.angle_gamma   90.00
#
_symmetry.space_group_name_H-M   'P 1'
#
loop_
_entity.id
_entity.type
_entity.pdbx_description
1 polymer ?
#
loop_
_entity_poly.entity_id
_entity_poly.type
_entity_poly.pdbx_seq_one_letter_code
_entity_poly.pdbx_strand_id
1 'polypeptide(L)'
;MIKFYFVIHFFLIFTCTLLSQEYVAPKSLPLMNKRVIQVSSVKDLESKLLNIADNTTIVIAPGIYKVSVHIYIRGRKNIEIRGKKFNRNLVKIIGQGYKNKNFGDTPHCLEFSGCTNVRVSNLSIGDVYHHPIAMQGNCTDMHFYNIRFFDAGEQFLKGNSDTNSGRGVLRGKVEYCLFEYTKMARSWYTQGVDIHTGKDWIVRNNIFNNIMGPSNDQLAGHAILFWNGSSNSICENNLMINCARGIAFGLSSKKPKAKGKSYDHEGGMIKNNIFIKDPGVRGDDGIIVNNSPGSKIINNIVICSGYPTPIEYRYKDARNIVISGNKLDGKIIARDGATGVESKNKSFPPKSPIYIAYRKKALRSLKDAQNFVSKSSSFKYLKSIAKNIYAKRSLGLNLKTIRKKLLSDNAAEKSEAEELFIFIKQTYDSKMNEALELQVTDPIGALKIYEAVAKTFRGDEFAIKATEISNELKAKPSYKEDKFAAGMFKRIKLMLKRLRPYKGPHNYKDSKFKKTNASLLKSIARSINSLVKRYPNSSYSKSAKELKTKLLL
;
A
#
# COMPACT_ATOMS: atom_id res chain seq x y z
N MET A 1 -23.17 67.56 11.47
CA MET A 1 -21.83 66.92 11.40
C MET A 1 -21.79 65.73 12.37
N ILE A 2 -22.20 64.54 11.92
CA ILE A 2 -21.95 63.27 12.63
C ILE A 2 -21.67 62.24 11.54
N LYS A 3 -20.42 61.80 11.38
CA LYS A 3 -20.05 60.71 10.46
C LYS A 3 -19.63 59.51 11.28
N PHE A 4 -20.44 58.47 11.18
CA PHE A 4 -20.20 57.12 11.70
C PHE A 4 -19.00 56.47 10.98
N TYR A 5 -18.11 55.86 11.76
CA TYR A 5 -17.10 54.92 11.27
C TYR A 5 -17.77 53.58 10.94
N PHE A 6 -17.67 53.14 9.68
CA PHE A 6 -17.84 51.75 9.30
C PHE A 6 -16.50 51.23 8.78
N VAL A 7 -15.83 50.45 9.63
CA VAL A 7 -14.65 49.66 9.25
C VAL A 7 -15.14 48.41 8.52
N ILE A 8 -15.10 48.42 7.19
CA ILE A 8 -15.31 47.22 6.38
C ILE A 8 -14.03 46.37 6.46
N HIS A 9 -14.10 45.27 7.23
CA HIS A 9 -13.12 44.19 7.15
C HIS A 9 -13.23 43.53 5.77
N PHE A 10 -12.38 43.92 4.83
CA PHE A 10 -12.16 43.16 3.60
C PHE A 10 -11.39 41.88 3.97
N PHE A 11 -12.14 40.79 4.25
CA PHE A 11 -11.61 39.45 4.14
C PHE A 11 -11.28 39.21 2.66
N LEU A 12 -10.04 39.50 2.25
CA LEU A 12 -9.51 39.03 0.98
C LEU A 12 -9.42 37.50 1.10
N ILE A 13 -10.50 36.82 0.73
CA ILE A 13 -10.46 35.41 0.38
C ILE A 13 -9.60 35.37 -0.89
N PHE A 14 -8.28 35.20 -0.70
CA PHE A 14 -7.41 34.70 -1.74
C PHE A 14 -7.96 33.32 -2.09
N THR A 15 -8.90 33.25 -3.04
CA THR A 15 -9.16 32.05 -3.81
C THR A 15 -7.90 31.81 -4.63
N CYS A 16 -6.88 31.28 -3.94
CA CYS A 16 -5.77 30.62 -4.58
C CYS A 16 -6.43 29.53 -5.41
N THR A 17 -6.49 29.75 -6.72
CA THR A 17 -6.83 28.74 -7.72
C THR A 17 -5.82 27.62 -7.52
N LEU A 18 -6.16 26.70 -6.62
CA LEU A 18 -5.50 25.45 -6.31
C LEU A 18 -5.57 24.62 -7.57
N LEU A 19 -4.66 24.89 -8.52
CA LEU A 19 -4.49 24.12 -9.73
C LEU A 19 -4.16 22.67 -9.33
N SER A 20 -5.24 21.89 -9.31
CA SER A 20 -5.38 20.48 -9.64
C SER A 20 -4.15 19.59 -9.55
N GLN A 21 -4.15 18.72 -8.53
CA GLN A 21 -3.74 17.33 -8.72
C GLN A 21 -4.79 16.44 -8.04
N GLU A 22 -5.98 16.41 -8.64
CA GLU A 22 -6.91 15.30 -8.37
C GLU A 22 -6.35 14.04 -9.02
N TYR A 23 -6.71 12.88 -8.48
CA TYR A 23 -6.40 11.61 -9.12
C TYR A 23 -6.85 11.62 -10.60
N VAL A 24 -5.88 11.49 -11.49
CA VAL A 24 -6.13 11.32 -12.92
C VAL A 24 -6.24 9.83 -13.18
N ALA A 25 -7.43 9.39 -13.58
CA ALA A 25 -7.62 8.01 -13.97
C ALA A 25 -6.74 7.69 -15.20
N PRO A 26 -6.05 6.54 -15.24
CA PRO A 26 -5.36 6.10 -16.43
C PRO A 26 -6.34 5.93 -17.60
N LYS A 27 -5.80 5.95 -18.81
CA LYS A 27 -6.54 5.59 -20.03
C LYS A 27 -6.23 4.14 -20.39
N SER A 28 -7.18 3.45 -21.03
CA SER A 28 -6.91 2.11 -21.55
C SER A 28 -5.82 2.17 -22.61
N LEU A 29 -4.88 1.23 -22.56
CA LEU A 29 -3.85 1.04 -23.57
C LEU A 29 -4.23 -0.14 -24.49
N PRO A 30 -4.04 -0.01 -25.83
CA PRO A 30 -4.25 -1.12 -26.76
C PRO A 30 -3.31 -2.27 -26.43
N LEU A 31 -3.63 -3.48 -26.88
CA LEU A 31 -2.71 -4.62 -26.76
C LEU A 31 -1.39 -4.31 -27.48
N MET A 32 -0.26 -4.72 -26.89
CA MET A 32 1.07 -4.50 -27.47
C MET A 32 1.27 -5.38 -28.71
N ASN A 33 0.80 -6.62 -28.65
CA ASN A 33 1.08 -7.64 -29.66
C ASN A 33 -0.18 -8.31 -30.19
N LYS A 34 -0.11 -8.77 -31.44
CA LYS A 34 -1.16 -9.59 -32.08
C LYS A 34 -1.28 -10.98 -31.45
N ARG A 35 -0.16 -11.60 -31.06
CA ARG A 35 -0.16 -12.90 -30.37
C ARG A 35 -0.63 -12.71 -28.93
N VAL A 36 -1.80 -13.27 -28.62
CA VAL A 36 -2.44 -13.17 -27.31
C VAL A 36 -2.61 -14.55 -26.71
N ILE A 37 -2.14 -14.75 -25.48
CA ILE A 37 -2.34 -15.96 -24.69
C ILE A 37 -3.22 -15.60 -23.50
N GLN A 38 -4.33 -16.30 -23.34
CA GLN A 38 -5.23 -16.14 -22.20
C GLN A 38 -4.79 -17.06 -21.06
N VAL A 39 -4.85 -16.57 -19.84
CA VAL A 39 -4.50 -17.31 -18.62
C VAL A 39 -5.61 -17.18 -17.60
N SER A 40 -6.02 -18.27 -16.96
CA SER A 40 -7.07 -18.25 -15.93
C SER A 40 -6.81 -19.10 -14.68
N SER A 41 -5.61 -19.68 -14.54
CA SER A 41 -5.21 -20.45 -13.36
C SER A 41 -3.75 -20.16 -12.98
N VAL A 42 -3.37 -20.50 -11.74
CA VAL A 42 -1.98 -20.35 -11.25
C VAL A 42 -1.00 -21.15 -12.10
N LYS A 43 -1.25 -22.45 -12.28
CA LYS A 43 -0.37 -23.34 -13.06
C LYS A 43 -0.15 -22.85 -14.49
N ASP A 44 -1.22 -22.36 -15.12
CA ASP A 44 -1.14 -21.79 -16.47
C ASP A 44 -0.34 -20.48 -16.46
N LEU A 45 -0.61 -19.57 -15.52
CA LEU A 45 0.15 -18.31 -15.36
C LEU A 45 1.65 -18.57 -15.24
N GLU A 46 2.03 -19.45 -14.32
CA GLU A 46 3.42 -19.81 -14.07
C GLU A 46 4.06 -20.41 -15.33
N SER A 47 3.42 -21.40 -15.95
CA SER A 47 3.98 -22.06 -17.14
C SER A 47 4.13 -21.11 -18.33
N LYS A 48 3.16 -20.22 -18.57
CA LYS A 48 3.16 -19.30 -19.71
C LYS A 48 4.14 -18.16 -19.52
N LEU A 49 4.31 -17.67 -18.29
CA LEU A 49 5.29 -16.63 -18.01
C LEU A 49 6.72 -17.15 -18.03
N LEU A 50 6.98 -18.34 -17.49
CA LEU A 50 8.30 -18.99 -17.57
C LEU A 50 8.75 -19.26 -19.01
N ASN A 51 7.80 -19.58 -19.90
CA ASN A 51 8.05 -19.92 -21.29
C ASN A 51 7.61 -18.83 -22.28
N ILE A 52 7.43 -17.59 -21.83
CA ILE A 52 6.93 -16.52 -22.69
C ILE A 52 7.90 -16.28 -23.86
N ALA A 53 7.36 -16.23 -25.07
CA ALA A 53 8.11 -15.91 -26.28
C ALA A 53 8.08 -14.39 -26.55
N ASP A 54 8.99 -13.90 -27.37
CA ASP A 54 8.95 -12.52 -27.85
C ASP A 54 7.63 -12.20 -28.55
N ASN A 55 7.29 -10.91 -28.62
CA ASN A 55 6.10 -10.40 -29.31
C ASN A 55 4.79 -11.05 -28.81
N THR A 56 4.69 -11.32 -27.51
CA THR A 56 3.55 -12.03 -26.90
C THR A 56 2.86 -11.17 -25.83
N THR A 57 1.52 -11.16 -25.86
CA THR A 57 0.69 -10.59 -24.80
C THR A 57 0.08 -11.73 -23.97
N ILE A 58 0.40 -11.79 -22.67
CA ILE A 58 -0.33 -12.61 -21.69
C ILE A 58 -1.49 -11.79 -21.12
N VAL A 59 -2.71 -12.28 -21.29
CA VAL A 59 -3.94 -11.68 -20.75
C VAL A 59 -4.48 -12.55 -19.62
N ILE A 60 -4.47 -12.00 -18.41
CA ILE A 60 -4.79 -12.72 -17.18
C ILE A 60 -6.25 -12.47 -16.83
N ALA A 61 -7.03 -13.54 -16.77
CA ALA A 61 -8.41 -13.50 -16.34
C ALA A 61 -8.51 -13.09 -14.85
N PRO A 62 -9.61 -12.46 -14.43
CA PRO A 62 -9.80 -12.08 -13.04
C PRO A 62 -9.65 -13.25 -12.06
N GLY A 63 -8.94 -13.02 -10.96
CA GLY A 63 -8.60 -14.06 -10.00
C GLY A 63 -7.48 -13.66 -9.04
N ILE A 64 -7.26 -14.50 -8.04
CA ILE A 64 -6.11 -14.43 -7.14
C ILE A 64 -5.16 -15.55 -7.55
N TYR A 65 -3.95 -15.18 -7.94
CA TYR A 65 -2.90 -16.05 -8.43
C TYR A 65 -1.79 -16.09 -7.39
N LYS A 66 -1.88 -17.04 -6.47
CA LYS A 66 -0.82 -17.28 -5.48
C LYS A 66 0.30 -18.08 -6.14
N VAL A 67 1.36 -17.39 -6.55
CA VAL A 67 2.49 -18.01 -7.23
C VAL A 67 3.35 -18.78 -6.23
N SER A 68 3.85 -19.92 -6.67
CA SER A 68 4.65 -20.87 -5.90
C SER A 68 6.02 -21.16 -6.52
N VAL A 69 6.33 -20.52 -7.66
CA VAL A 69 7.62 -20.63 -8.34
C VAL A 69 8.24 -19.26 -8.59
N HIS A 70 9.55 -19.25 -8.83
CA HIS A 70 10.29 -18.06 -9.21
C HIS A 70 10.08 -17.75 -10.69
N ILE A 71 9.17 -16.82 -10.98
CA ILE A 71 8.90 -16.39 -12.37
C ILE A 71 9.99 -15.43 -12.83
N TYR A 72 11.08 -16.00 -13.37
CA TYR A 72 12.23 -15.26 -13.86
C TYR A 72 12.29 -15.22 -15.40
N ILE A 73 11.95 -14.05 -15.98
CA ILE A 73 11.87 -13.83 -17.42
C ILE A 73 13.18 -13.21 -17.92
N ARG A 74 13.84 -13.88 -18.87
CA ARG A 74 15.21 -13.54 -19.31
C ARG A 74 15.28 -13.30 -20.81
N GLY A 75 15.90 -12.19 -21.21
CA GLY A 75 16.27 -11.91 -22.60
C GLY A 75 15.09 -11.74 -23.57
N ARG A 76 13.87 -11.47 -23.08
CA ARG A 76 12.66 -11.37 -23.91
C ARG A 76 12.41 -9.95 -24.42
N LYS A 77 11.79 -9.88 -25.60
CA LYS A 77 11.50 -8.61 -26.29
C LYS A 77 10.02 -8.46 -26.61
N ASN A 78 9.51 -7.25 -26.48
CA ASN A 78 8.14 -6.87 -26.90
C ASN A 78 7.09 -7.77 -26.22
N ILE A 79 7.15 -7.92 -24.90
CA ILE A 79 6.17 -8.73 -24.16
C ILE A 79 5.25 -7.86 -23.32
N GLU A 80 3.99 -8.27 -23.24
CA GLU A 80 3.00 -7.63 -22.35
C GLU A 80 2.40 -8.66 -21.39
N ILE A 81 2.29 -8.29 -20.12
CA ILE A 81 1.61 -9.05 -19.07
C ILE A 81 0.52 -8.15 -18.51
N ARG A 82 -0.75 -8.48 -18.74
CA ARG A 82 -1.86 -7.60 -18.34
C ARG A 82 -3.05 -8.32 -17.76
N GLY A 83 -3.76 -7.65 -16.84
CA GLY A 83 -5.12 -8.05 -16.51
C GLY A 83 -6.06 -7.89 -17.71
N LYS A 84 -7.02 -8.83 -17.84
CA LYS A 84 -8.02 -8.88 -18.92
C LYS A 84 -8.89 -7.63 -18.98
N LYS A 85 -9.22 -7.09 -17.80
CA LYS A 85 -10.04 -5.88 -17.66
C LYS A 85 -9.14 -4.73 -17.24
N PHE A 86 -9.58 -3.51 -17.52
CA PHE A 86 -8.84 -2.31 -17.14
C PHE A 86 -8.72 -2.15 -15.62
N ASN A 87 -9.64 -2.75 -14.86
CA ASN A 87 -9.66 -2.69 -13.41
C ASN A 87 -8.54 -3.51 -12.76
N ARG A 88 -7.50 -2.82 -12.25
CA ARG A 88 -6.31 -3.41 -11.61
C ARG A 88 -6.61 -4.29 -10.39
N ASN A 89 -7.77 -4.13 -9.75
CA ASN A 89 -8.14 -4.90 -8.56
C ASN A 89 -8.68 -6.30 -8.91
N LEU A 90 -9.05 -6.56 -10.17
CA LEU A 90 -9.65 -7.84 -10.58
C LEU A 90 -8.64 -8.98 -10.74
N VAL A 91 -7.36 -8.67 -10.93
CA VAL A 91 -6.26 -9.65 -10.99
C VAL A 91 -5.30 -9.35 -9.85
N LYS A 92 -5.01 -10.34 -9.01
CA LYS A 92 -4.01 -10.25 -7.93
C LYS A 92 -2.98 -11.35 -8.10
N ILE A 93 -1.73 -10.99 -8.37
CA ILE A 93 -0.59 -11.92 -8.31
C ILE A 93 0.05 -11.76 -6.93
N ILE A 94 0.10 -12.82 -6.13
CA ILE A 94 0.63 -12.77 -4.76
C ILE A 94 1.69 -13.82 -4.53
N GLY A 95 2.69 -13.49 -3.70
CA GLY A 95 3.69 -14.43 -3.26
C GLY A 95 3.23 -15.28 -2.06
N GLN A 96 4.21 -15.75 -1.29
CA GLN A 96 3.97 -16.58 -0.09
C GLN A 96 3.80 -15.77 1.21
N GLY A 97 3.63 -14.45 1.11
CA GLY A 97 3.47 -13.57 2.27
C GLY A 97 4.66 -12.63 2.47
N TYR A 98 4.40 -11.32 2.60
CA TYR A 98 5.48 -10.32 2.78
C TYR A 98 6.23 -10.39 4.11
N LYS A 99 5.66 -11.09 5.09
CA LYS A 99 6.27 -11.40 6.40
C LYS A 99 6.81 -12.83 6.49
N ASN A 100 6.62 -13.65 5.47
CA ASN A 100 7.03 -15.04 5.47
C ASN A 100 8.51 -15.17 5.08
N LYS A 101 9.39 -15.27 6.08
CA LYS A 101 10.82 -15.49 5.86
C LYS A 101 11.14 -16.83 5.18
N ASN A 102 10.23 -17.80 5.27
CA ASN A 102 10.31 -19.08 4.57
C ASN A 102 9.51 -18.98 3.26
N PHE A 103 9.94 -18.11 2.36
CA PHE A 103 9.24 -17.76 1.11
C PHE A 103 9.27 -18.85 0.03
N GLY A 104 9.83 -20.04 0.34
CA GLY A 104 9.99 -21.14 -0.61
C GLY A 104 10.73 -20.70 -1.86
N ASP A 105 10.29 -21.20 -3.02
CA ASP A 105 10.86 -20.84 -4.32
C ASP A 105 10.25 -19.56 -4.90
N THR A 106 9.66 -18.67 -4.08
CA THR A 106 8.99 -17.44 -4.55
C THR A 106 9.56 -16.20 -3.85
N PRO A 107 10.83 -15.84 -4.11
CA PRO A 107 11.43 -14.64 -3.52
C PRO A 107 10.75 -13.36 -4.03
N HIS A 108 10.36 -13.37 -5.30
CA HIS A 108 9.69 -12.28 -6.02
C HIS A 108 8.42 -12.82 -6.70
N CYS A 109 7.46 -11.96 -7.03
CA CYS A 109 6.35 -12.38 -7.89
C CYS A 109 6.77 -12.41 -9.37
N LEU A 110 7.45 -11.37 -9.86
CA LEU A 110 8.03 -11.31 -11.20
C LEU A 110 9.46 -10.78 -11.14
N GLU A 111 10.37 -11.43 -11.86
CA GLU A 111 11.72 -10.94 -12.06
C GLU A 111 12.07 -10.89 -13.55
N PHE A 112 12.75 -9.82 -13.97
CA PHE A 112 13.20 -9.62 -15.34
C PHE A 112 14.72 -9.45 -15.43
N SER A 113 15.36 -10.01 -16.45
CA SER A 113 16.77 -9.73 -16.77
C SER A 113 16.99 -9.64 -18.27
N GLY A 114 17.76 -8.64 -18.72
CA GLY A 114 18.08 -8.43 -20.14
C GLY A 114 16.86 -8.27 -21.06
N CYS A 115 15.68 -7.92 -20.52
CA CYS A 115 14.46 -7.80 -21.30
C CYS A 115 14.33 -6.41 -21.92
N THR A 116 13.69 -6.30 -23.08
CA THR A 116 13.49 -5.02 -23.78
C THR A 116 12.02 -4.83 -24.16
N ASN A 117 11.49 -3.62 -23.96
CA ASN A 117 10.12 -3.27 -24.29
C ASN A 117 9.10 -4.23 -23.64
N VAL A 118 9.07 -4.23 -22.32
CA VAL A 118 8.15 -5.03 -21.50
C VAL A 118 7.08 -4.14 -20.92
N ARG A 119 5.80 -4.50 -21.07
CA ARG A 119 4.69 -3.81 -20.38
C ARG A 119 4.00 -4.72 -19.38
N VAL A 120 3.91 -4.28 -18.13
CA VAL A 120 3.05 -4.90 -17.11
C VAL A 120 1.91 -3.94 -16.79
N SER A 121 0.66 -4.40 -16.84
CA SER A 121 -0.47 -3.48 -16.63
C SER A 121 -1.77 -4.08 -16.10
N ASN A 122 -2.62 -3.20 -15.54
CA ASN A 122 -4.01 -3.51 -15.15
C ASN A 122 -4.14 -4.70 -14.17
N LEU A 123 -3.24 -4.79 -13.19
CA LEU A 123 -3.25 -5.85 -12.19
C LEU A 123 -2.76 -5.33 -10.84
N SER A 124 -3.00 -6.12 -9.80
CA SER A 124 -2.39 -5.94 -8.48
C SER A 124 -1.32 -7.01 -8.29
N ILE A 125 -0.19 -6.63 -7.72
CA ILE A 125 0.93 -7.54 -7.45
C ILE A 125 1.57 -7.21 -6.10
N GLY A 126 1.81 -8.22 -5.26
CA GLY A 126 2.11 -7.96 -3.86
C GLY A 126 2.24 -9.17 -2.96
N ASP A 127 2.20 -8.91 -1.66
CA ASP A 127 2.23 -9.91 -0.58
C ASP A 127 3.35 -10.96 -0.78
N VAL A 128 4.58 -10.47 -0.93
CA VAL A 128 5.76 -11.29 -1.25
C VAL A 128 6.96 -10.83 -0.44
N TYR A 129 7.83 -11.78 -0.07
CA TYR A 129 8.87 -11.55 0.93
C TYR A 129 9.97 -10.58 0.51
N HIS A 130 10.34 -10.52 -0.77
CA HIS A 130 11.23 -9.47 -1.28
C HIS A 130 10.45 -8.45 -2.11
N HIS A 131 10.43 -8.63 -3.43
CA HIS A 131 9.93 -7.62 -4.37
C HIS A 131 8.74 -8.17 -5.17
N PRO A 132 7.60 -7.47 -5.22
CA PRO A 132 6.54 -7.71 -6.19
C PRO A 132 7.09 -7.76 -7.62
N ILE A 133 7.92 -6.79 -8.01
CA ILE A 133 8.65 -6.83 -9.28
C ILE A 133 10.11 -6.46 -9.06
N ALA A 134 11.00 -7.34 -9.51
CA ALA A 134 12.44 -7.12 -9.58
C ALA A 134 12.91 -7.06 -11.04
N MET A 135 13.94 -6.26 -11.29
CA MET A 135 14.63 -6.18 -12.56
C MET A 135 16.13 -6.18 -12.31
N GLN A 136 16.84 -7.02 -13.04
CA GLN A 136 18.29 -7.01 -13.12
C GLN A 136 18.75 -6.09 -14.25
N GLY A 137 20.03 -5.76 -14.25
CA GLY A 137 20.63 -4.88 -15.25
C GLY A 137 20.42 -5.36 -16.69
N ASN A 138 20.71 -4.48 -17.63
CA ASN A 138 20.49 -4.68 -19.08
C ASN A 138 19.03 -4.73 -19.52
N CYS A 139 18.05 -4.60 -18.61
CA CYS A 139 16.67 -4.34 -19.03
C CYS A 139 16.52 -2.92 -19.61
N THR A 140 15.70 -2.75 -20.65
CA THR A 140 15.40 -1.43 -21.23
C THR A 140 13.92 -1.29 -21.62
N ASP A 141 13.40 -0.06 -21.55
CA ASP A 141 12.03 0.27 -21.98
C ASP A 141 10.95 -0.53 -21.23
N MET A 142 11.13 -0.67 -19.92
CA MET A 142 10.17 -1.32 -19.02
C MET A 142 9.01 -0.35 -18.72
N HIS A 143 7.76 -0.78 -18.86
CA HIS A 143 6.58 0.06 -18.65
C HIS A 143 5.60 -0.60 -17.66
N PHE A 144 5.50 0.00 -16.48
CA PHE A 144 4.57 -0.38 -15.42
C PHE A 144 3.39 0.59 -15.41
N TYR A 145 2.22 0.12 -15.84
CA TYR A 145 1.06 0.97 -16.08
C TYR A 145 -0.17 0.50 -15.33
N ASN A 146 -0.80 1.37 -14.54
CA ASN A 146 -2.06 1.02 -13.87
C ASN A 146 -1.93 -0.24 -12.97
N ILE A 147 -0.84 -0.36 -12.22
CA ILE A 147 -0.58 -1.47 -11.30
C ILE A 147 -0.90 -1.05 -9.87
N ARG A 148 -1.41 -1.97 -9.04
CA ARG A 148 -1.40 -1.82 -7.59
C ARG A 148 -0.32 -2.71 -6.99
N PHE A 149 0.73 -2.08 -6.53
CA PHE A 149 1.79 -2.67 -5.73
C PHE A 149 1.37 -2.65 -4.27
N PHE A 150 1.27 -3.81 -3.61
CA PHE A 150 0.81 -3.87 -2.22
C PHE A 150 1.66 -4.82 -1.37
N ASP A 151 1.92 -4.41 -0.12
CA ASP A 151 2.60 -5.22 0.89
C ASP A 151 3.86 -5.96 0.36
N ALA A 152 4.92 -5.21 0.05
CA ALA A 152 6.22 -5.79 -0.27
C ALA A 152 7.01 -6.09 1.02
N GLY A 153 7.77 -7.18 1.07
CA GLY A 153 8.66 -7.39 2.19
C GLY A 153 9.91 -6.50 2.14
N GLU A 154 10.28 -6.04 0.95
CA GLU A 154 11.35 -5.06 0.69
C GLU A 154 10.87 -3.97 -0.28
N GLN A 155 11.59 -3.67 -1.37
CA GLN A 155 11.19 -2.66 -2.35
C GLN A 155 10.06 -3.17 -3.27
N PHE A 156 9.06 -2.33 -3.56
CA PHE A 156 7.93 -2.75 -4.41
C PHE A 156 8.34 -2.97 -5.86
N LEU A 157 9.10 -2.02 -6.42
CA LEU A 157 9.71 -2.10 -7.74
C LEU A 157 11.21 -1.87 -7.62
N LYS A 158 12.00 -2.94 -7.79
CA LYS A 158 13.46 -2.93 -7.65
C LYS A 158 14.14 -3.01 -9.01
N GLY A 159 15.08 -2.11 -9.27
CA GLY A 159 16.00 -2.17 -10.41
C GLY A 159 17.44 -2.27 -9.93
N ASN A 160 18.12 -3.35 -10.27
CA ASN A 160 19.53 -3.57 -9.93
C ASN A 160 20.42 -3.24 -11.13
N SER A 161 21.69 -2.94 -10.85
CA SER A 161 22.75 -2.91 -11.85
C SER A 161 23.22 -4.32 -12.17
N ASP A 162 23.61 -4.57 -13.42
CA ASP A 162 24.38 -5.75 -13.77
C ASP A 162 25.77 -5.67 -13.11
N THR A 163 26.18 -6.72 -12.41
CA THR A 163 27.41 -6.73 -11.60
C THR A 163 28.67 -6.63 -12.44
N ASN A 164 28.64 -7.11 -13.68
CA ASN A 164 29.82 -7.19 -14.54
C ASN A 164 30.03 -5.90 -15.36
N SER A 165 28.96 -5.40 -15.97
CA SER A 165 28.98 -4.21 -16.82
C SER A 165 28.71 -2.91 -16.04
N GLY A 166 28.11 -2.99 -14.85
CA GLY A 166 27.61 -1.83 -14.11
C GLY A 166 26.35 -1.21 -14.72
N ARG A 167 25.83 -1.76 -15.82
CA ARG A 167 24.67 -1.20 -16.54
C ARG A 167 23.38 -1.48 -15.80
N GLY A 168 22.59 -0.44 -15.58
CA GLY A 168 21.29 -0.53 -14.93
C GLY A 168 20.15 -0.84 -15.87
N VAL A 169 18.94 -0.64 -15.35
CA VAL A 169 17.69 -0.67 -16.13
C VAL A 169 17.45 0.72 -16.73
N LEU A 170 17.24 0.82 -18.04
CA LEU A 170 17.18 2.11 -18.72
C LEU A 170 15.77 2.43 -19.26
N ARG A 171 15.41 3.72 -19.31
CA ARG A 171 14.17 4.24 -19.91
C ARG A 171 12.89 3.62 -19.35
N GLY A 172 12.91 3.27 -18.07
CA GLY A 172 11.73 2.72 -17.40
C GLY A 172 10.63 3.78 -17.18
N LYS A 173 9.37 3.35 -17.27
CA LYS A 173 8.19 4.17 -17.05
C LYS A 173 7.31 3.55 -15.97
N VAL A 174 6.92 4.34 -14.98
CA VAL A 174 5.97 3.96 -13.93
C VAL A 174 4.86 4.98 -13.93
N GLU A 175 3.67 4.57 -14.39
CA GLU A 175 2.57 5.48 -14.64
C GLU A 175 1.24 5.00 -14.04
N TYR A 176 0.55 5.91 -13.36
CA TYR A 176 -0.79 5.67 -12.81
C TYR A 176 -0.85 4.49 -11.83
N CYS A 177 0.25 4.13 -11.18
CA CYS A 177 0.35 3.04 -10.23
C CYS A 177 -0.03 3.50 -8.81
N LEU A 178 -0.46 2.53 -7.98
CA LEU A 178 -0.68 2.70 -6.55
C LEU A 178 0.33 1.80 -5.82
N PHE A 179 1.15 2.38 -4.96
CA PHE A 179 2.09 1.69 -4.08
C PHE A 179 1.60 1.87 -2.66
N GLU A 180 1.31 0.77 -1.95
CA GLU A 180 0.81 0.91 -0.59
C GLU A 180 1.12 -0.27 0.34
N TYR A 181 1.27 0.06 1.62
CA TYR A 181 1.10 -0.92 2.67
C TYR A 181 -0.35 -0.88 3.17
N THR A 182 -0.99 -2.05 3.22
CA THR A 182 -2.33 -2.21 3.78
C THR A 182 -2.33 -2.11 5.31
N LYS A 183 -1.19 -2.42 5.93
CA LYS A 183 -0.95 -2.28 7.38
C LYS A 183 0.34 -1.50 7.66
N MET A 184 1.49 -2.16 7.53
CA MET A 184 2.81 -1.60 7.81
C MET A 184 3.89 -2.51 7.20
N ALA A 185 5.02 -1.95 6.78
CA ALA A 185 6.14 -2.74 6.29
C ALA A 185 6.68 -3.69 7.37
N ARG A 186 7.25 -4.83 6.95
CA ARG A 186 7.93 -5.74 7.89
C ARG A 186 9.24 -5.17 8.41
N SER A 187 9.88 -4.30 7.63
CA SER A 187 11.23 -3.80 7.83
C SER A 187 11.31 -2.34 7.38
N TRP A 188 12.29 -1.61 7.90
CA TRP A 188 12.69 -0.30 7.38
C TRP A 188 13.35 -0.40 6.01
N TYR A 189 13.84 -1.58 5.64
CA TYR A 189 14.44 -1.86 4.34
C TYR A 189 13.34 -2.04 3.28
N THR A 190 12.63 -0.95 2.99
CA THR A 190 11.59 -0.86 1.96
C THR A 190 11.56 0.53 1.31
N GLN A 191 11.13 0.56 0.05
CA GLN A 191 10.99 1.72 -0.82
C GLN A 191 9.86 1.43 -1.82
N GLY A 192 9.22 2.46 -2.37
CA GLY A 192 8.26 2.26 -3.46
C GLY A 192 8.98 1.86 -4.76
N VAL A 193 9.72 2.80 -5.34
CA VAL A 193 10.59 2.58 -6.50
C VAL A 193 12.04 2.75 -6.05
N ASP A 194 12.90 1.76 -6.29
CA ASP A 194 14.32 1.80 -5.96
C ASP A 194 15.14 1.28 -7.14
N ILE A 195 15.85 2.19 -7.81
CA ILE A 195 16.60 1.90 -9.04
C ILE A 195 18.07 2.28 -8.86
N HIS A 196 18.94 1.30 -9.07
CA HIS A 196 20.38 1.46 -9.21
C HIS A 196 20.74 1.69 -10.68
N THR A 197 21.69 2.61 -10.92
CA THR A 197 22.22 2.92 -12.26
C THR A 197 21.17 3.15 -13.35
N GLY A 198 19.97 3.58 -12.95
CA GLY A 198 18.87 3.84 -13.85
C GLY A 198 19.13 5.09 -14.67
N LYS A 199 18.79 5.08 -15.96
CA LYS A 199 18.93 6.25 -16.83
C LYS A 199 17.63 6.56 -17.54
N ASP A 200 17.29 7.86 -17.62
CA ASP A 200 16.16 8.39 -18.39
C ASP A 200 14.79 7.79 -17.97
N TRP A 201 14.61 7.54 -16.66
CA TRP A 201 13.36 7.02 -16.11
C TRP A 201 12.29 8.10 -15.99
N ILE A 202 11.02 7.69 -16.12
CA ILE A 202 9.87 8.55 -15.85
C ILE A 202 8.96 7.86 -14.82
N VAL A 203 8.78 8.49 -13.66
CA VAL A 203 7.84 8.06 -12.62
C VAL A 203 6.79 9.15 -12.47
N ARG A 204 5.56 8.88 -12.92
CA ARG A 204 4.51 9.90 -12.92
C ARG A 204 3.09 9.46 -12.65
N ASN A 205 2.30 10.41 -12.14
CA ASN A 205 0.88 10.22 -11.85
C ASN A 205 0.61 9.03 -10.91
N ASN A 206 1.57 8.67 -10.04
CA ASN A 206 1.44 7.56 -9.11
C ASN A 206 1.01 8.05 -7.73
N ILE A 207 0.43 7.13 -6.95
CA ILE A 207 0.17 7.34 -5.52
C ILE A 207 1.05 6.39 -4.71
N PHE A 208 1.76 6.92 -3.73
CA PHE A 208 2.51 6.16 -2.72
C PHE A 208 1.86 6.42 -1.36
N ASN A 209 1.48 5.36 -0.66
CA ASN A 209 0.74 5.46 0.59
C ASN A 209 1.37 4.56 1.65
N ASN A 210 1.64 5.13 2.84
CA ASN A 210 2.11 4.39 4.01
C ASN A 210 3.42 3.63 3.79
N ILE A 211 4.35 4.15 2.99
CA ILE A 211 5.71 3.60 2.89
C ILE A 211 6.47 3.97 4.18
N MET A 212 6.25 3.17 5.23
CA MET A 212 6.73 3.40 6.58
C MET A 212 7.35 2.13 7.15
N GLY A 213 8.47 2.29 7.85
CA GLY A 213 9.12 1.20 8.58
C GLY A 213 8.35 0.85 9.86
N PRO A 214 8.71 -0.27 10.52
CA PRO A 214 8.17 -0.63 11.83
C PRO A 214 8.49 0.42 12.90
N SER A 215 7.76 0.40 14.01
CA SER A 215 7.77 1.44 15.05
C SER A 215 9.10 1.63 15.82
N ASN A 216 10.13 0.80 15.59
CA ASN A 216 11.41 0.76 16.32
C ASN A 216 12.49 1.78 15.85
N ASP A 217 12.11 3.03 15.64
CA ASP A 217 12.99 4.16 15.24
C ASP A 217 13.80 4.07 13.96
N GLN A 218 13.53 3.09 13.11
CA GLN A 218 14.10 3.04 11.76
C GLN A 218 13.10 3.54 10.72
N LEU A 219 13.52 4.52 9.92
CA LEU A 219 12.71 5.06 8.84
C LEU A 219 12.76 4.13 7.64
N ALA A 220 11.61 3.89 7.01
CA ALA A 220 11.59 3.32 5.67
C ALA A 220 12.43 4.18 4.72
N GLY A 221 12.94 3.57 3.66
CA GLY A 221 13.54 4.30 2.56
C GLY A 221 12.52 5.20 1.84
N HIS A 222 13.00 5.90 0.83
CA HIS A 222 12.21 6.85 0.06
C HIS A 222 11.09 6.15 -0.72
N ALA A 223 9.96 6.84 -0.91
CA ALA A 223 8.90 6.39 -1.80
C ALA A 223 9.42 6.22 -3.24
N ILE A 224 10.31 7.11 -3.68
CA ILE A 224 11.04 6.99 -4.95
C ILE A 224 12.53 7.25 -4.70
N LEU A 225 13.38 6.33 -5.12
CA LEU A 225 14.84 6.38 -4.95
C LEU A 225 15.54 6.01 -6.26
N PHE A 226 16.37 6.92 -6.77
CA PHE A 226 17.30 6.67 -7.85
C PHE A 226 18.72 6.96 -7.36
N TRP A 227 19.61 5.97 -7.39
CA TRP A 227 20.93 6.11 -6.78
C TRP A 227 21.97 5.19 -7.44
N ASN A 228 23.17 5.14 -6.85
CA ASN A 228 24.27 4.29 -7.24
C ASN A 228 24.69 4.50 -8.72
N GLY A 229 24.76 5.74 -9.19
CA GLY A 229 25.16 6.06 -10.57
C GLY A 229 23.99 6.21 -11.54
N SER A 230 22.81 6.56 -11.03
CA SER A 230 21.61 6.84 -11.82
C SER A 230 21.67 8.22 -12.47
N SER A 231 20.87 8.48 -13.51
CA SER A 231 20.86 9.79 -14.17
C SER A 231 19.57 10.11 -14.91
N ASN A 232 19.29 11.41 -15.06
CA ASN A 232 18.19 11.95 -15.86
C ASN A 232 16.80 11.40 -15.51
N SER A 233 16.59 11.02 -14.25
CA SER A 233 15.27 10.57 -13.79
C SER A 233 14.28 11.73 -13.74
N ILE A 234 13.03 11.48 -14.10
CA ILE A 234 11.92 12.43 -13.99
C ILE A 234 10.89 11.87 -13.03
N CYS A 235 10.70 12.54 -11.90
CA CYS A 235 9.61 12.27 -10.96
C CYS A 235 8.60 13.41 -11.07
N GLU A 236 7.46 13.18 -11.73
CA GLU A 236 6.46 14.22 -11.96
C GLU A 236 5.05 13.83 -11.51
N ASN A 237 4.32 14.76 -10.91
CA ASN A 237 2.90 14.57 -10.59
C ASN A 237 2.58 13.34 -9.70
N ASN A 238 3.49 12.94 -8.82
CA ASN A 238 3.23 11.87 -7.86
C ASN A 238 2.66 12.42 -6.56
N LEU A 239 1.81 11.63 -5.91
CA LEU A 239 1.22 11.92 -4.61
C LEU A 239 1.75 10.92 -3.57
N MET A 240 2.41 11.41 -2.54
CA MET A 240 2.98 10.63 -1.45
C MET A 240 2.28 10.98 -0.15
N ILE A 241 1.64 9.99 0.46
CA ILE A 241 0.82 10.14 1.66
C ILE A 241 1.41 9.28 2.75
N ASN A 242 1.81 9.90 3.86
CA ASN A 242 2.35 9.20 5.03
C ASN A 242 3.51 8.25 4.66
N CYS A 243 4.36 8.66 3.71
CA CYS A 243 5.63 8.02 3.47
C CYS A 243 6.67 8.57 4.46
N ALA A 244 7.54 7.72 4.99
CA ALA A 244 8.60 8.16 5.90
C ALA A 244 9.50 9.21 5.23
N ARG A 245 9.88 8.94 3.97
CA ARG A 245 10.68 9.77 3.10
C ARG A 245 10.07 9.82 1.70
N GLY A 246 10.18 10.96 1.00
CA GLY A 246 9.53 11.14 -0.30
C GLY A 246 10.40 10.72 -1.48
N ILE A 247 11.07 11.67 -2.14
CA ILE A 247 11.86 11.44 -3.37
C ILE A 247 13.33 11.70 -3.11
N ALA A 248 14.19 10.75 -3.50
CA ALA A 248 15.63 10.90 -3.45
C ALA A 248 16.29 10.71 -4.81
N PHE A 249 17.10 11.70 -5.21
CA PHE A 249 18.14 11.52 -6.21
C PHE A 249 19.49 11.42 -5.49
N GLY A 250 20.02 10.20 -5.44
CA GLY A 250 21.18 9.83 -4.63
C GLY A 250 20.85 9.56 -3.16
N LEU A 251 21.72 8.81 -2.51
CA LEU A 251 21.62 8.31 -1.13
C LEU A 251 22.93 8.44 -0.34
N SER A 252 24.08 8.56 -1.02
CA SER A 252 25.41 8.44 -0.44
C SER A 252 26.33 9.58 -0.86
N SER A 253 27.20 10.01 0.06
CA SER A 253 28.34 10.90 -0.24
C SER A 253 29.47 10.19 -0.96
N LYS A 254 29.51 8.86 -0.87
CA LYS A 254 30.57 8.04 -1.47
C LYS A 254 30.37 7.91 -2.96
N LYS A 255 31.47 7.72 -3.69
CA LYS A 255 31.45 7.30 -5.09
C LYS A 255 30.52 6.09 -5.25
N PRO A 256 29.70 6.03 -6.32
CA PRO A 256 28.86 4.87 -6.59
C PRO A 256 29.67 3.58 -6.61
N LYS A 257 29.06 2.49 -6.16
CA LYS A 257 29.63 1.15 -6.31
C LYS A 257 29.64 0.70 -7.77
N ALA A 258 28.74 1.27 -8.58
CA ALA A 258 28.67 0.97 -10.00
C ALA A 258 29.92 1.45 -10.75
N LYS A 259 30.49 0.55 -11.56
CA LYS A 259 31.70 0.81 -12.36
C LYS A 259 31.48 1.97 -13.34
N GLY A 260 32.47 2.87 -13.44
CA GLY A 260 32.45 3.99 -14.39
C GLY A 260 31.50 5.14 -14.04
N LYS A 261 30.99 5.21 -12.80
CA LYS A 261 30.08 6.27 -12.35
C LYS A 261 30.78 7.22 -11.37
N SER A 262 30.53 8.53 -11.56
CA SER A 262 31.15 9.61 -10.77
C SER A 262 30.24 10.14 -9.68
N TYR A 263 28.93 10.21 -9.95
CA TYR A 263 27.93 10.78 -9.07
C TYR A 263 26.88 9.74 -8.68
N ASP A 264 26.29 9.88 -7.49
CA ASP A 264 25.29 8.93 -7.00
C ASP A 264 23.97 9.04 -7.79
N HIS A 265 23.64 10.26 -8.18
CA HIS A 265 22.74 10.56 -9.28
C HIS A 265 23.28 11.75 -10.11
N GLU A 266 22.78 12.04 -11.31
CA GLU A 266 23.09 13.29 -12.02
C GLU A 266 21.90 13.76 -12.87
N GLY A 267 21.70 15.08 -12.94
CA GLY A 267 20.62 15.70 -13.71
C GLY A 267 19.22 15.33 -13.21
N GLY A 268 18.27 15.30 -14.13
CA GLY A 268 16.88 14.92 -13.85
C GLY A 268 16.04 16.01 -13.21
N MET A 269 14.76 15.68 -12.95
CA MET A 269 13.77 16.63 -12.46
C MET A 269 12.78 16.00 -11.49
N ILE A 270 12.57 16.66 -10.36
CA ILE A 270 11.54 16.37 -9.37
C ILE A 270 10.53 17.53 -9.43
N LYS A 271 9.39 17.34 -10.10
CA LYS A 271 8.44 18.43 -10.34
C LYS A 271 6.98 18.12 -10.05
N ASN A 272 6.24 19.12 -9.59
CA ASN A 272 4.79 19.06 -9.39
C ASN A 272 4.35 17.84 -8.54
N ASN A 273 5.18 17.36 -7.63
CA ASN A 273 4.80 16.27 -6.72
C ASN A 273 4.17 16.86 -5.46
N ILE A 274 3.31 16.07 -4.81
CA ILE A 274 2.74 16.39 -3.50
C ILE A 274 3.24 15.34 -2.52
N PHE A 275 4.00 15.78 -1.52
CA PHE A 275 4.38 14.99 -0.37
C PHE A 275 3.64 15.50 0.85
N ILE A 276 2.91 14.62 1.54
CA ILE A 276 2.14 14.99 2.72
C ILE A 276 2.25 13.92 3.81
N LYS A 277 2.69 14.35 4.99
CA LYS A 277 2.63 13.57 6.23
C LYS A 277 1.56 14.12 7.17
N ASP A 278 0.85 13.23 7.84
CA ASP A 278 -0.01 13.61 8.97
C ASP A 278 0.84 14.00 10.19
N PRO A 279 0.36 14.95 11.01
CA PRO A 279 1.00 15.23 12.30
C PRO A 279 1.19 13.97 13.14
N GLY A 280 2.40 13.79 13.67
CA GLY A 280 2.75 12.61 14.48
C GLY A 280 3.16 11.38 13.66
N VAL A 281 3.07 11.41 12.33
CA VAL A 281 3.68 10.37 11.47
C VAL A 281 5.19 10.59 11.43
N ARG A 282 5.95 9.59 11.88
CA ARG A 282 7.41 9.61 11.85
C ARG A 282 7.92 9.66 10.41
N GLY A 283 8.90 10.52 10.16
CA GLY A 283 9.52 10.68 8.84
C GLY A 283 10.60 11.74 8.84
N ASP A 284 11.18 11.94 7.67
CA ASP A 284 12.32 12.84 7.41
C ASP A 284 11.97 13.79 6.25
N ASP A 285 12.94 14.20 5.46
CA ASP A 285 12.75 14.99 4.25
C ASP A 285 11.67 14.41 3.31
N GLY A 286 10.98 15.33 2.63
CA GLY A 286 10.07 14.97 1.54
C GLY A 286 10.81 14.87 0.21
N ILE A 287 11.86 15.65 0.02
CA ILE A 287 12.72 15.60 -1.15
C ILE A 287 14.18 15.76 -0.71
N ILE A 288 15.06 14.90 -1.20
CA ILE A 288 16.49 15.02 -1.00
C ILE A 288 17.26 14.79 -2.29
N VAL A 289 18.34 15.56 -2.48
CA VAL A 289 19.32 15.31 -3.54
C VAL A 289 20.72 15.18 -2.92
N ASN A 290 21.33 14.01 -3.04
CA ASN A 290 22.63 13.68 -2.43
C ASN A 290 23.63 13.37 -3.54
N ASN A 291 24.75 14.09 -3.61
CA ASN A 291 25.76 13.84 -4.67
C ASN A 291 25.09 13.72 -6.06
N SER A 292 24.28 14.74 -6.38
CA SER A 292 23.44 14.76 -7.59
C SER A 292 23.49 16.09 -8.34
N PRO A 293 24.59 16.40 -9.04
CA PRO A 293 24.75 17.67 -9.73
C PRO A 293 23.69 17.88 -10.81
N GLY A 294 23.30 19.14 -11.02
CA GLY A 294 22.37 19.53 -12.09
C GLY A 294 20.90 19.13 -11.87
N SER A 295 20.55 18.62 -10.69
CA SER A 295 19.17 18.23 -10.37
C SER A 295 18.24 19.45 -10.29
N LYS A 296 16.98 19.28 -10.67
CA LYS A 296 15.96 20.34 -10.62
C LYS A 296 14.79 19.94 -9.72
N ILE A 297 14.43 20.79 -8.75
CA ILE A 297 13.33 20.59 -7.79
C ILE A 297 12.30 21.72 -7.98
N ILE A 298 11.23 21.46 -8.73
CA ILE A 298 10.37 22.51 -9.29
C ILE A 298 8.89 22.34 -8.90
N ASN A 299 8.26 23.38 -8.36
CA ASN A 299 6.80 23.45 -8.15
C ASN A 299 6.21 22.29 -7.31
N ASN A 300 6.97 21.71 -6.37
CA ASN A 300 6.46 20.67 -5.49
C ASN A 300 5.72 21.28 -4.28
N ILE A 301 4.80 20.52 -3.71
CA ILE A 301 4.19 20.81 -2.40
C ILE A 301 4.73 19.77 -1.42
N VAL A 302 5.45 20.22 -0.39
CA VAL A 302 6.12 19.32 0.55
C VAL A 302 5.71 19.68 1.97
N ILE A 303 4.88 18.82 2.57
CA ILE A 303 4.32 19.00 3.91
C ILE A 303 4.81 17.87 4.81
N CYS A 304 5.78 18.17 5.66
CA CYS A 304 6.37 17.20 6.56
C CYS A 304 5.70 17.12 7.94
N SER A 305 4.87 18.10 8.31
CA SER A 305 4.09 18.14 9.55
C SER A 305 4.90 17.91 10.83
N GLY A 306 6.13 18.45 10.88
CA GLY A 306 6.98 18.42 12.08
C GLY A 306 8.47 18.29 11.81
N TYR A 307 8.88 17.81 10.63
CA TYR A 307 10.28 17.82 10.22
C TYR A 307 10.67 19.19 9.63
N PRO A 308 11.73 19.86 10.13
CA PRO A 308 12.00 21.27 9.82
C PRO A 308 12.52 21.53 8.40
N THR A 309 13.00 20.49 7.71
CA THR A 309 13.67 20.60 6.42
C THR A 309 13.00 19.76 5.33
N PRO A 310 11.86 20.21 4.76
CA PRO A 310 11.13 19.44 3.76
C PRO A 310 11.94 19.11 2.50
N ILE A 311 12.89 19.98 2.13
CA ILE A 311 13.80 19.79 0.99
C ILE A 311 15.24 19.96 1.45
N GLU A 312 16.08 18.96 1.19
CA GLU A 312 17.52 18.97 1.47
C GLU A 312 18.35 18.72 0.20
N TYR A 313 19.53 19.34 0.13
CA TYR A 313 20.55 19.00 -0.87
C TYR A 313 21.90 18.90 -0.19
N ARG A 314 22.63 17.82 -0.47
CA ARG A 314 23.78 17.42 0.35
C ARG A 314 25.00 17.04 -0.48
N TYR A 315 26.14 17.31 0.14
CA TYR A 315 27.50 17.04 -0.32
C TYR A 315 27.99 17.97 -1.43
N LYS A 316 29.31 18.22 -1.44
CA LYS A 316 30.00 19.12 -2.39
C LYS A 316 29.67 18.88 -3.86
N ASP A 317 29.38 17.63 -4.23
CA ASP A 317 29.10 17.25 -5.61
C ASP A 317 27.64 17.52 -6.01
N ALA A 318 26.73 17.76 -5.06
CA ALA A 318 25.41 18.33 -5.35
C ALA A 318 25.54 19.84 -5.60
N ARG A 319 25.92 20.17 -6.84
CA ARG A 319 26.11 21.53 -7.37
C ARG A 319 25.22 21.80 -8.57
N ASN A 320 25.07 23.07 -8.96
CA ASN A 320 24.20 23.48 -10.06
C ASN A 320 22.74 23.02 -9.88
N ILE A 321 22.30 22.90 -8.62
CA ILE A 321 20.93 22.53 -8.29
C ILE A 321 20.01 23.72 -8.49
N VAL A 322 18.84 23.51 -9.09
CA VAL A 322 17.81 24.55 -9.23
C VAL A 322 16.59 24.16 -8.39
N ILE A 323 16.22 25.01 -7.45
CA ILE A 323 15.12 24.76 -6.52
C ILE A 323 14.13 25.93 -6.63
N SER A 324 13.03 25.73 -7.35
CA SER A 324 12.14 26.84 -7.70
C SER A 324 10.65 26.56 -7.56
N GLY A 325 9.90 27.55 -7.07
CA GLY A 325 8.44 27.53 -7.05
C GLY A 325 7.82 26.52 -6.07
N ASN A 326 8.59 25.95 -5.16
CA ASN A 326 8.09 24.95 -4.20
C ASN A 326 7.27 25.62 -3.08
N LYS A 327 6.29 24.88 -2.56
CA LYS A 327 5.47 25.26 -1.40
C LYS A 327 5.74 24.30 -0.26
N LEU A 328 6.17 24.78 0.91
CA LEU A 328 6.68 23.93 1.98
C LEU A 328 6.28 24.40 3.39
N ASP A 329 6.25 23.48 4.35
CA ASP A 329 5.97 23.78 5.76
C ASP A 329 7.22 23.87 6.65
N GLY A 330 8.37 24.17 6.05
CA GLY A 330 9.67 24.30 6.71
C GLY A 330 10.67 25.09 5.88
N LYS A 331 11.97 24.87 6.12
CA LYS A 331 13.06 25.53 5.38
C LYS A 331 13.71 24.58 4.38
N ILE A 332 14.21 25.12 3.28
CA ILE A 332 15.11 24.40 2.37
C ILE A 332 16.52 24.54 2.96
N ILE A 333 17.31 23.47 3.01
CA ILE A 333 18.67 23.51 3.58
C ILE A 333 19.69 22.87 2.65
N ALA A 334 20.74 23.63 2.34
CA ALA A 334 22.02 23.15 1.83
C ALA A 334 22.82 22.53 2.97
N ARG A 335 23.38 21.33 2.78
CA ARG A 335 24.24 20.68 3.78
C ARG A 335 25.53 20.19 3.16
N ASP A 336 26.53 20.00 4.01
CA ASP A 336 27.74 19.24 3.68
C ASP A 336 28.49 19.77 2.44
N GLY A 337 28.47 21.09 2.22
CA GLY A 337 29.16 21.76 1.11
C GLY A 337 28.38 21.80 -0.22
N ALA A 338 27.11 21.38 -0.25
CA ALA A 338 26.28 21.46 -1.44
C ALA A 338 25.97 22.91 -1.86
N THR A 339 25.74 23.13 -3.15
CA THR A 339 25.44 24.46 -3.72
C THR A 339 24.26 24.41 -4.69
N GLY A 340 23.43 25.45 -4.67
CA GLY A 340 22.25 25.53 -5.51
C GLY A 340 21.65 26.94 -5.55
N VAL A 341 20.71 27.15 -6.47
CA VAL A 341 19.97 28.40 -6.62
C VAL A 341 18.52 28.17 -6.21
N GLU A 342 18.09 28.89 -5.18
CA GLU A 342 16.71 28.92 -4.71
C GLU A 342 15.97 30.14 -5.26
N SER A 343 14.76 29.95 -5.80
CA SER A 343 13.95 31.08 -6.30
C SER A 343 12.46 30.81 -6.16
N LYS A 344 11.67 31.84 -5.83
CA LYS A 344 10.19 31.76 -5.81
C LYS A 344 9.60 30.63 -4.91
N ASN A 345 10.38 30.09 -3.97
CA ASN A 345 9.89 29.11 -2.99
C ASN A 345 9.09 29.83 -1.90
N LYS A 346 8.00 29.22 -1.43
CA LYS A 346 7.09 29.80 -0.42
C LYS A 346 6.92 28.85 0.75
N SER A 347 7.18 29.33 1.96
CA SER A 347 6.86 28.61 3.19
C SER A 347 5.46 28.98 3.69
N PHE A 348 4.84 28.06 4.42
CA PHE A 348 3.61 28.31 5.18
C PHE A 348 3.70 27.62 6.54
N PRO A 349 2.96 28.09 7.56
CA PRO A 349 3.02 27.47 8.87
C PRO A 349 2.52 26.01 8.82
N PRO A 350 3.13 25.10 9.61
CA PRO A 350 2.62 23.75 9.78
C PRO A 350 1.15 23.76 10.18
N LYS A 351 0.37 22.77 9.72
CA LYS A 351 -1.07 22.62 10.02
C LYS A 351 -1.97 23.79 9.58
N SER A 352 -1.53 24.63 8.64
CA SER A 352 -2.35 25.71 8.06
C SER A 352 -3.59 25.17 7.31
N PRO A 353 -4.61 26.02 7.01
CA PRO A 353 -5.75 25.63 6.17
C PRO A 353 -5.34 25.01 4.81
N ILE A 354 -4.16 25.39 4.30
CA ILE A 354 -3.55 24.82 3.10
C ILE A 354 -3.27 23.32 3.29
N TYR A 355 -2.70 22.90 4.43
CA TYR A 355 -2.53 21.49 4.75
C TYR A 355 -3.86 20.75 4.75
N ILE A 356 -4.89 21.28 5.42
CA ILE A 356 -6.21 20.63 5.51
C ILE A 356 -6.79 20.41 4.10
N ALA A 357 -6.70 21.42 3.22
CA ALA A 357 -7.18 21.32 1.85
C ALA A 357 -6.44 20.25 1.04
N TYR A 358 -5.09 20.26 1.04
CA TYR A 358 -4.30 19.24 0.34
C TYR A 358 -4.51 17.85 0.92
N ARG A 359 -4.64 17.73 2.25
CA ARG A 359 -4.86 16.45 2.92
C ARG A 359 -6.19 15.82 2.54
N LYS A 360 -7.27 16.61 2.59
CA LYS A 360 -8.61 16.17 2.18
C LYS A 360 -8.61 15.68 0.72
N LYS A 361 -7.94 16.42 -0.16
CA LYS A 361 -7.80 16.05 -1.57
C LYS A 361 -6.96 14.78 -1.77
N ALA A 362 -5.85 14.66 -1.06
CA ALA A 362 -4.98 13.49 -1.11
C ALA A 362 -5.71 12.23 -0.65
N LEU A 363 -6.50 12.31 0.43
CA LEU A 363 -7.35 11.19 0.89
C LEU A 363 -8.39 10.78 -0.15
N ARG A 364 -9.01 11.75 -0.83
CA ARG A 364 -9.95 11.48 -1.92
C ARG A 364 -9.25 10.76 -3.07
N SER A 365 -8.11 11.27 -3.53
CA SER A 365 -7.31 10.66 -4.59
C SER A 365 -6.86 9.24 -4.25
N LEU A 366 -6.41 9.01 -3.00
CA LEU A 366 -6.05 7.67 -2.51
C LEU A 366 -7.26 6.73 -2.54
N LYS A 367 -8.41 7.18 -2.02
CA LYS A 367 -9.64 6.39 -2.03
C LYS A 367 -10.08 6.06 -3.46
N ASP A 368 -9.97 7.00 -4.40
CA ASP A 368 -10.32 6.79 -5.80
C ASP A 368 -9.35 5.80 -6.47
N ALA A 369 -8.06 5.83 -6.14
CA ALA A 369 -7.07 4.90 -6.64
C ALA A 369 -7.18 3.49 -6.01
N GLN A 370 -7.45 3.38 -4.71
CA GLN A 370 -7.66 2.10 -4.02
C GLN A 370 -8.93 1.39 -4.52
N ASN A 371 -9.99 2.16 -4.71
CA ASN A 371 -11.22 1.67 -5.33
C ASN A 371 -11.11 1.56 -6.86
N PHE A 372 -9.92 1.85 -7.41
CA PHE A 372 -9.57 1.97 -8.82
C PHE A 372 -10.74 1.76 -9.77
N VAL A 373 -11.26 2.89 -10.31
CA VAL A 373 -12.42 3.00 -11.20
C VAL A 373 -12.94 1.65 -11.68
N SER A 374 -13.88 1.15 -10.89
CA SER A 374 -15.19 0.85 -11.43
C SER A 374 -16.15 1.88 -10.83
N LYS A 375 -15.98 3.14 -11.22
CA LYS A 375 -16.95 4.18 -10.88
C LYS A 375 -18.28 3.68 -11.44
N SER A 376 -19.33 3.58 -10.63
CA SER A 376 -20.66 3.18 -11.13
C SER A 376 -21.07 3.93 -12.42
N SER A 377 -20.60 5.16 -12.62
CA SER A 377 -20.78 5.94 -13.84
C SER A 377 -20.22 5.32 -15.13
N SER A 378 -19.27 4.38 -15.07
CA SER A 378 -18.75 3.66 -16.24
C SER A 378 -19.65 2.50 -16.66
N PHE A 379 -20.65 2.13 -15.85
CA PHE A 379 -21.65 1.13 -16.18
C PHE A 379 -22.81 1.82 -16.89
N LYS A 380 -23.21 1.27 -18.04
CA LYS A 380 -24.37 1.70 -18.80
C LYS A 380 -25.65 1.03 -18.28
N TYR A 381 -25.61 -0.28 -18.04
CA TYR A 381 -26.80 -1.08 -17.70
C TYR A 381 -26.95 -1.28 -16.19
N LEU A 382 -25.85 -1.54 -15.48
CA LEU A 382 -25.88 -1.96 -14.08
C LEU A 382 -25.40 -0.86 -13.12
N LYS A 383 -25.45 0.42 -13.53
CA LYS A 383 -24.94 1.58 -12.76
C LYS A 383 -25.42 1.64 -11.30
N SER A 384 -26.72 1.49 -11.05
CA SER A 384 -27.27 1.54 -9.69
C SER A 384 -26.79 0.35 -8.85
N ILE A 385 -26.79 -0.85 -9.44
CA ILE A 385 -26.32 -2.08 -8.79
C ILE A 385 -24.82 -1.99 -8.49
N ALA A 386 -24.03 -1.49 -9.43
CA ALA A 386 -22.60 -1.24 -9.30
C ALA A 386 -22.31 -0.31 -8.11
N LYS A 387 -23.06 0.79 -7.96
CA LYS A 387 -22.92 1.71 -6.82
C LYS A 387 -23.10 1.00 -5.48
N ASN A 388 -24.09 0.11 -5.38
CA ASN A 388 -24.34 -0.66 -4.16
C ASN A 388 -23.24 -1.70 -3.90
N ILE A 389 -22.84 -2.45 -4.93
CA ILE A 389 -21.80 -3.48 -4.85
C ILE A 389 -20.47 -2.86 -4.41
N TYR A 390 -20.01 -1.78 -5.05
CA TYR A 390 -18.75 -1.14 -4.68
C TYR A 390 -18.79 -0.47 -3.30
N ALA A 391 -19.97 -0.05 -2.84
CA ALA A 391 -20.18 0.39 -1.46
C ALA A 391 -20.32 -0.78 -0.46
N LYS A 392 -20.20 -2.03 -0.93
CA LYS A 392 -20.40 -3.27 -0.15
C LYS A 392 -21.78 -3.35 0.54
N ARG A 393 -22.79 -2.76 -0.09
CA ARG A 393 -24.18 -2.73 0.41
C ARG A 393 -25.00 -3.84 -0.23
N SER A 394 -25.81 -4.51 0.58
CA SER A 394 -26.80 -5.52 0.13
C SER A 394 -26.21 -6.56 -0.83
N LEU A 395 -24.98 -7.03 -0.55
CA LEU A 395 -24.20 -7.87 -1.48
C LEU A 395 -24.94 -9.13 -1.91
N GLY A 396 -25.63 -9.84 -1.00
CA GLY A 396 -26.41 -11.03 -1.36
C GLY A 396 -27.59 -10.76 -2.29
N LEU A 397 -28.33 -9.66 -2.07
CA LEU A 397 -29.44 -9.27 -2.95
C LEU A 397 -28.93 -8.88 -4.34
N ASN A 398 -27.86 -8.09 -4.38
CA ASN A 398 -27.23 -7.71 -5.64
C ASN A 398 -26.64 -8.93 -6.35
N LEU A 399 -26.05 -9.88 -5.65
CA LEU A 399 -25.51 -11.13 -6.22
C LEU A 399 -26.59 -11.92 -6.96
N LYS A 400 -27.78 -12.09 -6.38
CA LYS A 400 -28.91 -12.76 -7.05
C LYS A 400 -29.27 -12.08 -8.38
N THR A 401 -29.26 -10.75 -8.40
CA THR A 401 -29.51 -9.98 -9.63
C THR A 401 -28.38 -10.18 -10.64
N ILE A 402 -27.13 -10.10 -10.19
CA ILE A 402 -25.95 -10.30 -11.04
C ILE A 402 -25.92 -11.70 -11.65
N ARG A 403 -26.26 -12.76 -10.90
CA ARG A 403 -26.36 -14.14 -11.43
C ARG A 403 -27.30 -14.22 -12.63
N LYS A 404 -28.45 -13.56 -12.57
CA LYS A 404 -29.38 -13.48 -13.71
C LYS A 404 -28.76 -12.71 -14.88
N LYS A 405 -28.08 -11.59 -14.60
CA LYS A 405 -27.44 -10.75 -15.62
C LYS A 405 -26.21 -11.37 -16.29
N LEU A 406 -25.56 -12.35 -15.64
CA LEU A 406 -24.53 -13.17 -16.28
C LEU A 406 -25.07 -14.02 -17.44
N LEU A 407 -26.38 -14.27 -17.47
CA LEU A 407 -27.08 -15.01 -18.52
C LEU A 407 -27.75 -14.08 -19.55
N SER A 408 -27.49 -12.78 -19.50
CA SER A 408 -28.05 -11.81 -20.44
C SER A 408 -27.56 -12.06 -21.87
N ASP A 409 -28.47 -12.00 -22.84
CA ASP A 409 -28.16 -12.01 -24.29
C ASP A 409 -27.48 -10.70 -24.74
N ASN A 410 -27.69 -9.60 -24.01
CA ASN A 410 -26.95 -8.36 -24.24
C ASN A 410 -25.51 -8.52 -23.72
N ALA A 411 -24.55 -8.62 -24.65
CA ALA A 411 -23.14 -8.83 -24.35
C ALA A 411 -22.52 -7.74 -23.46
N ALA A 412 -22.97 -6.48 -23.58
CA ALA A 412 -22.46 -5.38 -22.75
C ALA A 412 -22.99 -5.47 -21.32
N GLU A 413 -24.29 -5.78 -21.13
CA GLU A 413 -24.86 -6.02 -19.80
C GLU A 413 -24.22 -7.25 -19.14
N LYS A 414 -24.02 -8.34 -19.90
CA LYS A 414 -23.33 -9.54 -19.42
C LYS A 414 -21.91 -9.22 -18.97
N SER A 415 -21.16 -8.43 -19.74
CA SER A 415 -19.80 -8.07 -19.37
C SER A 415 -19.72 -7.16 -18.13
N GLU A 416 -20.70 -6.27 -17.96
CA GLU A 416 -20.86 -5.50 -16.73
C GLU A 416 -21.20 -6.42 -15.53
N ALA A 417 -22.07 -7.42 -15.74
CA ALA A 417 -22.41 -8.39 -14.71
C ALA A 417 -21.22 -9.26 -14.30
N GLU A 418 -20.38 -9.68 -15.26
CA GLU A 418 -19.13 -10.40 -15.01
C GLU A 418 -18.21 -9.59 -14.10
N GLU A 419 -17.97 -8.31 -14.41
CA GLU A 419 -17.13 -7.44 -13.60
C GLU A 419 -17.65 -7.28 -12.17
N LEU A 420 -18.96 -7.08 -12.02
CA LEU A 420 -19.60 -6.95 -10.72
C LEU A 420 -19.59 -8.27 -9.93
N PHE A 421 -19.81 -9.40 -10.60
CA PHE A 421 -19.73 -10.73 -10.00
C PHE A 421 -18.33 -11.00 -9.45
N ILE A 422 -17.29 -10.69 -10.23
CA ILE A 422 -15.90 -10.83 -9.80
C ILE A 422 -15.64 -10.01 -8.55
N PHE A 423 -16.08 -8.75 -8.49
CA PHE A 423 -15.90 -7.93 -7.30
C PHE A 423 -16.58 -8.54 -6.06
N ILE A 424 -17.80 -9.06 -6.22
CA ILE A 424 -18.51 -9.75 -5.14
C ILE A 424 -17.71 -10.99 -4.71
N LYS A 425 -17.28 -11.82 -5.66
CA LYS A 425 -16.51 -13.04 -5.40
C LYS A 425 -15.20 -12.73 -4.69
N GLN A 426 -14.47 -11.70 -5.12
CA GLN A 426 -13.24 -11.27 -4.45
C GLN A 426 -13.50 -10.76 -3.02
N THR A 427 -14.62 -10.08 -2.79
CA THR A 427 -15.02 -9.64 -1.45
C THR A 427 -15.35 -10.85 -0.56
N TYR A 428 -16.03 -11.84 -1.11
CA TYR A 428 -16.30 -13.13 -0.46
C TYR A 428 -15.00 -13.88 -0.14
N ASP A 429 -14.15 -14.15 -1.15
CA ASP A 429 -12.88 -14.88 -1.01
C ASP A 429 -11.97 -14.20 0.01
N SER A 430 -11.90 -12.87 0.02
CA SER A 430 -11.13 -12.11 1.02
C SER A 430 -11.63 -12.34 2.45
N LYS A 431 -12.94 -12.42 2.66
CA LYS A 431 -13.52 -12.68 3.99
C LYS A 431 -13.33 -14.13 4.42
N MET A 432 -13.42 -15.06 3.47
CA MET A 432 -13.15 -16.48 3.73
C MET A 432 -11.68 -16.70 4.10
N ASN A 433 -10.74 -16.07 3.40
CA ASN A 433 -9.31 -16.16 3.71
C ASN A 433 -8.96 -15.51 5.05
N GLU A 434 -9.53 -14.35 5.37
CA GLU A 434 -9.39 -13.70 6.68
C GLU A 434 -9.83 -14.65 7.80
N ALA A 435 -10.98 -15.32 7.63
CA ALA A 435 -11.46 -16.30 8.59
C ALA A 435 -10.57 -17.55 8.64
N LEU A 436 -10.00 -17.99 7.52
CA LEU A 436 -9.08 -19.13 7.45
C LEU A 436 -7.79 -18.87 8.25
N GLU A 437 -7.18 -17.70 8.08
CA GLU A 437 -5.99 -17.28 8.84
C GLU A 437 -6.25 -17.23 10.35
N LEU A 438 -7.47 -16.84 10.74
CA LEU A 438 -7.89 -16.79 12.14
C LEU A 438 -8.24 -18.16 12.73
N GLN A 439 -8.50 -19.21 11.93
CA GLN A 439 -8.99 -20.50 12.47
C GLN A 439 -8.07 -21.09 13.55
N VAL A 440 -6.76 -20.86 13.45
CA VAL A 440 -5.77 -21.39 14.40
C VAL A 440 -5.61 -20.47 15.62
N THR A 441 -5.69 -19.16 15.42
CA THR A 441 -5.31 -18.17 16.44
C THR A 441 -6.48 -17.53 17.17
N ASP A 442 -7.66 -17.48 16.54
CA ASP A 442 -8.95 -17.03 17.08
C ASP A 442 -10.10 -17.80 16.40
N PRO A 443 -10.31 -19.08 16.74
CA PRO A 443 -11.41 -19.89 16.20
C PRO A 443 -12.80 -19.25 16.33
N ILE A 444 -13.07 -18.50 17.41
CA ILE A 444 -14.36 -17.83 17.61
C ILE A 444 -14.51 -16.63 16.67
N GLY A 445 -13.44 -15.84 16.50
CA GLY A 445 -13.39 -14.76 15.53
C GLY A 445 -13.60 -15.26 14.10
N ALA A 446 -12.91 -16.33 13.72
CA ALA A 446 -13.09 -17.00 12.44
C ALA A 446 -14.55 -17.43 12.20
N LEU A 447 -15.17 -18.07 13.20
CA LEU A 447 -16.56 -18.53 13.10
C LEU A 447 -17.54 -17.37 12.86
N LYS A 448 -17.38 -16.25 13.58
CA LYS A 448 -18.23 -15.06 13.38
C LYS A 448 -18.16 -14.52 11.96
N ILE A 449 -16.98 -14.58 11.33
CA ILE A 449 -16.81 -14.15 9.94
C ILE A 449 -17.56 -15.12 9.01
N TYR A 450 -17.37 -16.44 9.16
CA TYR A 450 -18.09 -17.43 8.35
C TYR A 450 -19.61 -17.28 8.47
N GLU A 451 -20.14 -17.12 9.69
CA GLU A 451 -21.59 -16.92 9.92
C GLU A 451 -22.10 -15.61 9.32
N ALA A 452 -21.32 -14.52 9.40
CA ALA A 452 -21.67 -13.25 8.77
C ALA A 452 -21.69 -13.35 7.24
N VAL A 453 -20.74 -14.09 6.65
CA VAL A 453 -20.72 -14.39 5.20
C VAL A 453 -21.93 -15.23 4.81
N ALA A 454 -22.22 -16.31 5.53
CA ALA A 454 -23.39 -17.15 5.29
C ALA A 454 -24.71 -16.37 5.36
N LYS A 455 -24.83 -15.46 6.34
CA LYS A 455 -25.98 -14.56 6.44
C LYS A 455 -26.06 -13.58 5.26
N THR A 456 -24.93 -13.01 4.85
CA THR A 456 -24.87 -12.00 3.78
C THR A 456 -25.28 -12.59 2.44
N PHE A 457 -24.89 -13.82 2.13
CA PHE A 457 -25.12 -14.47 0.84
C PHE A 457 -26.21 -15.56 0.88
N ARG A 458 -27.16 -15.45 1.81
CA ARG A 458 -28.19 -16.47 2.06
C ARG A 458 -28.90 -16.93 0.77
N GLY A 459 -28.87 -18.24 0.54
CA GLY A 459 -29.48 -18.89 -0.62
C GLY A 459 -28.63 -18.89 -1.89
N ASP A 460 -27.34 -18.58 -1.79
CA ASP A 460 -26.34 -18.74 -2.86
C ASP A 460 -25.25 -19.74 -2.40
N GLU A 461 -24.49 -20.30 -3.35
CA GLU A 461 -23.38 -21.23 -3.09
C GLU A 461 -22.35 -20.68 -2.08
N PHE A 462 -22.14 -19.36 -2.05
CA PHE A 462 -21.26 -18.71 -1.08
C PHE A 462 -21.72 -18.91 0.35
N ALA A 463 -23.03 -18.91 0.60
CA ALA A 463 -23.54 -19.15 1.95
C ALA A 463 -23.49 -20.63 2.33
N ILE A 464 -23.70 -21.54 1.39
CA ILE A 464 -23.60 -22.99 1.61
C ILE A 464 -22.18 -23.32 2.08
N LYS A 465 -21.17 -22.93 1.29
CA LYS A 465 -19.76 -23.18 1.61
C LYS A 465 -19.31 -22.55 2.94
N ALA A 466 -19.75 -21.33 3.22
CA ALA A 466 -19.45 -20.69 4.50
C ALA A 466 -20.11 -21.40 5.70
N THR A 467 -21.31 -21.96 5.50
CA THR A 467 -22.03 -22.72 6.53
C THR A 467 -21.36 -24.06 6.82
N GLU A 468 -20.94 -24.78 5.78
CA GLU A 468 -20.19 -26.04 5.89
C GLU A 468 -18.91 -25.85 6.71
N ILE A 469 -18.07 -24.87 6.32
CA ILE A 469 -16.82 -24.57 7.02
C ILE A 469 -17.08 -24.12 8.47
N SER A 470 -18.16 -23.35 8.72
CA SER A 470 -18.58 -22.99 10.08
C SER A 470 -18.91 -24.23 10.92
N ASN A 471 -19.61 -25.20 10.35
CA ASN A 471 -19.99 -26.44 11.05
C ASN A 471 -18.78 -27.32 11.33
N GLU A 472 -17.88 -27.48 10.35
CA GLU A 472 -16.60 -28.17 10.53
C GLU A 472 -15.77 -27.52 11.65
N LEU A 473 -15.65 -26.19 11.65
CA LEU A 473 -14.92 -25.46 12.68
C LEU A 473 -15.53 -25.68 14.07
N LYS A 474 -16.87 -25.69 14.19
CA LYS A 474 -17.57 -25.97 15.46
C LYS A 474 -17.29 -27.38 15.99
N ALA A 475 -17.01 -28.34 15.11
CA ALA A 475 -16.69 -29.70 15.49
C ALA A 475 -15.25 -29.86 16.02
N LYS A 476 -14.32 -28.96 15.63
CA LYS A 476 -12.90 -29.04 16.03
C LYS A 476 -12.72 -28.88 17.55
N PRO A 477 -11.83 -29.67 18.19
CA PRO A 477 -11.50 -29.52 19.61
C PRO A 477 -11.01 -28.11 19.96
N SER A 478 -10.20 -27.49 19.10
CA SER A 478 -9.69 -26.14 19.28
C SER A 478 -10.80 -25.10 19.48
N TYR A 479 -11.90 -25.19 18.72
CA TYR A 479 -13.06 -24.32 18.91
C TYR A 479 -13.77 -24.57 20.25
N LYS A 480 -13.94 -25.83 20.65
CA LYS A 480 -14.58 -26.18 21.93
C LYS A 480 -13.77 -25.59 23.10
N GLU A 481 -12.45 -25.79 23.09
CA GLU A 481 -11.54 -25.21 24.07
C GLU A 481 -11.65 -23.68 24.12
N ASP A 482 -11.59 -23.03 22.96
CA ASP A 482 -11.69 -21.57 22.86
C ASP A 482 -13.04 -21.06 23.39
N LYS A 483 -14.14 -21.77 23.10
CA LYS A 483 -15.49 -21.44 23.59
C LYS A 483 -15.58 -21.52 25.12
N PHE A 484 -15.00 -22.55 25.74
CA PHE A 484 -14.95 -22.65 27.20
C PHE A 484 -14.06 -21.56 27.81
N ALA A 485 -12.89 -21.33 27.23
CA ALA A 485 -11.99 -20.26 27.64
C ALA A 485 -12.65 -18.88 27.54
N ALA A 486 -13.41 -18.62 26.47
CA ALA A 486 -14.21 -17.40 26.31
C ALA A 486 -15.25 -17.23 27.43
N GLY A 487 -15.91 -18.32 27.84
CA GLY A 487 -16.83 -18.33 28.96
C GLY A 487 -16.16 -17.95 30.29
N MET A 488 -14.98 -18.52 30.56
CA MET A 488 -14.17 -18.13 31.73
C MET A 488 -13.72 -16.67 31.65
N PHE A 489 -13.29 -16.21 30.48
CA PHE A 489 -12.86 -14.82 30.26
C PHE A 489 -14.00 -13.83 30.43
N LYS A 490 -15.23 -14.19 30.01
CA LYS A 490 -16.44 -13.39 30.26
C LYS A 490 -16.67 -13.19 31.76
N ARG A 491 -16.49 -14.24 32.59
CA ARG A 491 -16.57 -14.13 34.05
C ARG A 491 -15.49 -13.21 34.61
N ILE A 492 -14.26 -13.30 34.10
CA ILE A 492 -13.18 -12.36 34.45
C ILE A 492 -13.56 -10.91 34.13
N LYS A 493 -14.11 -10.63 32.94
CA LYS A 493 -14.61 -9.30 32.58
C LYS A 493 -15.73 -8.81 33.49
N LEU A 494 -16.64 -9.68 33.92
CA LEU A 494 -17.70 -9.32 34.87
C LEU A 494 -17.13 -8.97 36.25
N MET A 495 -16.10 -9.68 36.73
CA MET A 495 -15.40 -9.32 37.96
C MET A 495 -14.69 -7.97 37.83
N LEU A 496 -14.05 -7.68 36.70
CA LEU A 496 -13.40 -6.37 36.46
C LEU A 496 -14.38 -5.20 36.56
N LYS A 497 -15.63 -5.38 36.10
CA LYS A 497 -16.68 -4.36 36.21
C LYS A 497 -17.10 -4.06 37.65
N ARG A 498 -16.82 -4.96 38.60
CA ARG A 498 -17.14 -4.82 40.02
C ARG A 498 -16.02 -4.15 40.82
N LEU A 499 -14.88 -3.83 40.20
CA LEU A 499 -13.82 -3.09 40.86
C LEU A 499 -14.34 -1.69 41.22
N ARG A 500 -14.13 -1.30 42.47
CA ARG A 500 -14.54 0.02 42.98
C ARG A 500 -13.49 1.05 42.57
N PRO A 501 -13.86 2.17 41.92
CA PRO A 501 -12.93 3.25 41.64
C PRO A 501 -12.42 3.88 42.93
N TYR A 502 -11.22 4.48 42.87
CA TYR A 502 -10.66 5.26 43.96
C TYR A 502 -10.08 6.55 43.38
N LYS A 503 -10.69 7.70 43.72
CA LYS A 503 -10.33 9.05 43.23
C LYS A 503 -10.07 9.11 41.71
N GLY A 504 -11.08 8.80 40.91
CA GLY A 504 -11.02 8.87 39.45
C GLY A 504 -10.98 7.49 38.76
N PRO A 505 -10.46 7.41 37.52
CA PRO A 505 -10.44 6.15 36.76
C PRO A 505 -9.58 5.07 37.43
N HIS A 506 -9.81 3.80 37.08
CA HIS A 506 -9.08 2.66 37.66
C HIS A 506 -7.57 2.79 37.50
N ASN A 507 -6.86 3.08 38.60
CA ASN A 507 -5.40 3.10 38.65
C ASN A 507 -4.86 1.85 39.35
N TYR A 508 -4.40 0.88 38.56
CA TYR A 508 -3.87 -0.39 39.08
C TYR A 508 -2.52 -0.27 39.79
N LYS A 509 -1.85 0.89 39.76
CA LYS A 509 -0.61 1.15 40.51
C LYS A 509 -0.87 1.74 41.90
N ASP A 510 -2.05 2.30 42.14
CA ASP A 510 -2.40 2.96 43.39
C ASP A 510 -2.60 1.94 44.53
N SER A 511 -1.90 2.15 45.64
CA SER A 511 -1.91 1.23 46.79
C SER A 511 -3.26 1.18 47.50
N LYS A 512 -4.00 2.30 47.56
CA LYS A 512 -5.34 2.37 48.17
C LYS A 512 -6.38 1.71 47.27
N PHE A 513 -6.32 1.92 45.95
CA PHE A 513 -7.14 1.18 44.98
C PHE A 513 -6.94 -0.34 45.12
N LYS A 514 -5.68 -0.79 45.20
CA LYS A 514 -5.35 -2.22 45.40
C LYS A 514 -5.90 -2.73 46.73
N LYS A 515 -5.75 -1.99 47.83
CA LYS A 515 -6.27 -2.37 49.15
C LYS A 515 -7.79 -2.49 49.15
N THR A 516 -8.51 -1.50 48.60
CA THR A 516 -9.97 -1.51 48.48
C THR A 516 -10.50 -2.69 47.66
N ASN A 517 -9.74 -3.13 46.64
CA ASN A 517 -10.16 -4.19 45.72
C ASN A 517 -9.44 -5.54 45.94
N ALA A 518 -8.67 -5.70 47.02
CA ALA A 518 -7.71 -6.79 47.19
C ALA A 518 -8.33 -8.20 46.99
N SER A 519 -9.49 -8.45 47.62
CA SER A 519 -10.20 -9.73 47.51
C SER A 519 -10.64 -10.04 46.08
N LEU A 520 -11.19 -9.04 45.37
CA LEU A 520 -11.66 -9.18 44.00
C LEU A 520 -10.49 -9.35 43.02
N LEU A 521 -9.40 -8.60 43.22
CA LEU A 521 -8.16 -8.74 42.45
C LEU A 521 -7.53 -10.14 42.62
N LYS A 522 -7.50 -10.68 43.84
CA LYS A 522 -7.03 -12.06 44.10
C LYS A 522 -7.93 -13.10 43.40
N SER A 523 -9.23 -12.87 43.34
CA SER A 523 -10.18 -13.74 42.63
C SER A 523 -10.03 -13.66 41.11
N ILE A 524 -9.78 -12.46 40.58
CA ILE A 524 -9.44 -12.24 39.17
C ILE A 524 -8.14 -12.96 38.81
N ALA A 525 -7.07 -12.79 39.60
CA ALA A 525 -5.79 -13.45 39.37
C ALA A 525 -5.91 -14.99 39.34
N ARG A 526 -6.63 -15.57 40.31
CA ARG A 526 -6.93 -17.02 40.35
C ARG A 526 -7.68 -17.47 39.11
N SER A 527 -8.70 -16.72 38.69
CA SER A 527 -9.49 -17.05 37.50
C SER A 527 -8.68 -16.96 36.21
N ILE A 528 -7.79 -15.97 36.10
CA ILE A 528 -6.84 -15.86 34.99
C ILE A 528 -5.91 -17.07 34.96
N ASN A 529 -5.26 -17.40 36.09
CA ASN A 529 -4.35 -18.54 36.15
C ASN A 529 -5.07 -19.85 35.82
N SER A 530 -6.31 -20.03 36.29
CA SER A 530 -7.12 -21.21 35.96
C SER A 530 -7.45 -21.29 34.47
N LEU A 531 -7.80 -20.17 33.83
CA LEU A 531 -8.06 -20.12 32.39
C LEU A 531 -6.80 -20.51 31.61
N VAL A 532 -5.66 -19.90 31.94
CA VAL A 532 -4.38 -20.15 31.28
C VAL A 532 -3.92 -21.60 31.45
N LYS A 533 -4.12 -22.18 32.64
CA LYS A 533 -3.77 -23.58 32.91
C LYS A 533 -4.67 -24.57 32.15
N ARG A 534 -5.98 -24.32 32.11
CA ARG A 534 -6.95 -25.26 31.51
C ARG A 534 -6.99 -25.20 29.99
N TYR A 535 -6.75 -24.02 29.41
CA TYR A 535 -6.85 -23.80 27.97
C TYR A 535 -5.61 -23.06 27.44
N PRO A 536 -4.39 -23.60 27.62
CA PRO A 536 -3.14 -22.88 27.38
C PRO A 536 -3.01 -22.36 25.94
N ASN A 537 -3.62 -23.06 24.99
CA ASN A 537 -3.56 -22.76 23.56
C ASN A 537 -4.72 -21.87 23.06
N SER A 538 -5.65 -21.48 23.93
CA SER A 538 -6.78 -20.63 23.54
C SER A 538 -6.37 -19.18 23.25
N SER A 539 -7.11 -18.52 22.35
CA SER A 539 -6.99 -17.09 22.06
C SER A 539 -7.23 -16.23 23.32
N TYR A 540 -8.08 -16.72 24.22
CA TYR A 540 -8.40 -16.08 25.50
C TYR A 540 -7.31 -16.27 26.56
N SER A 541 -6.48 -17.31 26.47
CA SER A 541 -5.30 -17.46 27.34
C SER A 541 -4.28 -16.36 27.09
N LYS A 542 -4.04 -16.01 25.83
CA LYS A 542 -3.19 -14.86 25.48
C LYS A 542 -3.77 -13.56 26.05
N SER A 543 -5.06 -13.31 25.81
CA SER A 543 -5.76 -12.13 26.35
C SER A 543 -5.74 -12.07 27.89
N ALA A 544 -5.82 -13.21 28.56
CA ALA A 544 -5.78 -13.30 30.02
C ALA A 544 -4.38 -13.03 30.58
N LYS A 545 -3.31 -13.50 29.92
CA LYS A 545 -1.93 -13.17 30.28
C LYS A 545 -1.67 -11.67 30.16
N GLU A 546 -2.05 -11.06 29.03
CA GLU A 546 -1.93 -9.60 28.82
C GLU A 546 -2.70 -8.80 29.87
N LEU A 547 -3.92 -9.23 30.20
CA LEU A 547 -4.74 -8.62 31.25
C LEU A 547 -4.07 -8.73 32.62
N LYS A 548 -3.46 -9.88 32.96
CA LYS A 548 -2.72 -10.07 34.22
C LYS A 548 -1.59 -9.07 34.35
N THR A 549 -0.78 -8.92 33.30
CA THR A 549 0.30 -7.92 33.23
C THR A 549 -0.24 -6.51 33.43
N LYS A 550 -1.35 -6.15 32.77
CA LYS A 550 -1.99 -4.82 32.90
C LYS A 550 -2.48 -4.53 34.32
N LEU A 551 -2.98 -5.55 35.01
CA LEU A 551 -3.49 -5.43 36.38
C LEU A 551 -2.39 -5.49 37.45
N LEU A 552 -1.14 -5.79 37.06
CA LEU A 552 0.00 -5.98 37.97
C LEU A 552 -0.27 -7.09 39.01
N LEU A 553 -0.77 -8.24 38.53
CA LEU A 553 -1.19 -9.42 39.30
C LEU A 553 -0.32 -10.66 39.08
#